data_AF-A0A2H6FY16-F1
#
_entry.id   AF-A0A2H6FY16-F1
#
_cell.length_a   1.000
_cell.length_b   1.000
_cell.length_c   1.000
_cell.angle_alpha   90.00
_cell.angle_beta   90.00
_cell.angle_gamma   90.00
#
_symmetry.space_group_name_H-M   'P 1'
#
loop_
_entity.id
_entity.type
_entity.pdbx_description
1 polymer ?
#
loop_
_entity_poly.entity_id
_entity_poly.type
_entity_poly.pdbx_seq_one_letter_code
_entity_poly.pdbx_strand_id
1 'polypeptide(L)'
;MKKNERLKKLLKVHCAQCGTCCSDPIATVTHHDLRRLVKHTGKPARNLVKLYTCSDFIDQDEIEEDLIYLSYGKRIMGLRKLDERCIFLSKDRQCTVYEARPILCRTYPLELTITEENKLDEINIRDIILDKSVSCKYTYGKQKPLKKILNYAVQDVIETDSFERKLTKWNKRAEKGGKNEFLAFLGFKE
;
A
#
# COMPACT_ATOMS: atom_id res chain seq x y z
N MET A 1 -18.99 -20.31 13.18
CA MET A 1 -19.00 -20.29 11.70
C MET A 1 -17.94 -21.25 11.20
N LYS A 2 -18.24 -22.16 10.26
CA LYS A 2 -17.22 -23.09 9.74
C LYS A 2 -16.17 -22.30 8.95
N LYS A 3 -14.87 -22.64 9.03
CA LYS A 3 -13.75 -21.93 8.35
C LYS A 3 -14.05 -21.63 6.87
N ASN A 4 -14.70 -22.57 6.18
CA ASN A 4 -15.10 -22.44 4.78
C ASN A 4 -16.22 -21.40 4.50
N GLU A 5 -17.15 -21.20 5.44
CA GLU A 5 -18.21 -20.19 5.30
C GLU A 5 -17.66 -18.77 5.47
N ARG A 6 -16.75 -18.59 6.43
CA ARG A 6 -16.03 -17.33 6.65
C ARG A 6 -15.28 -16.92 5.40
N LEU A 7 -14.50 -17.84 4.84
CA LEU A 7 -13.76 -17.61 3.60
C LEU A 7 -14.68 -17.20 2.45
N LYS A 8 -15.76 -17.94 2.20
CA LYS A 8 -16.74 -17.61 1.14
C LYS A 8 -17.34 -16.22 1.33
N LYS A 9 -17.64 -15.81 2.57
CA LYS A 9 -18.17 -14.48 2.88
C LYS A 9 -17.13 -13.38 2.60
N LEU A 10 -15.88 -13.57 3.02
CA LEU A 10 -14.80 -12.59 2.83
C LEU A 10 -14.41 -12.43 1.36
N LEU A 11 -14.44 -13.51 0.57
CA LEU A 11 -14.21 -13.44 -0.88
C LEU A 11 -15.29 -12.63 -1.63
N LYS A 12 -16.43 -12.33 -1.00
CA LYS A 12 -17.47 -11.43 -1.55
C LYS A 12 -17.24 -9.97 -1.17
N VAL A 13 -16.26 -9.64 -0.33
CA VAL A 13 -16.01 -8.25 0.08
C VAL A 13 -15.28 -7.47 -1.02
N HIS A 14 -15.80 -6.29 -1.38
CA HIS A 14 -15.25 -5.40 -2.40
C HIS A 14 -15.02 -3.99 -1.86
N CYS A 15 -14.01 -3.32 -2.44
CA CYS A 15 -13.92 -1.87 -2.31
C CYS A 15 -15.17 -1.24 -2.93
N ALA A 16 -15.89 -0.45 -2.15
CA ALA A 16 -17.10 0.24 -2.59
C ALA A 16 -16.83 1.50 -3.43
N GLN A 17 -15.56 1.81 -3.70
CA GLN A 17 -15.13 3.06 -4.32
C GLN A 17 -15.69 4.30 -3.61
N CYS A 18 -15.89 4.19 -2.29
CA CYS A 18 -16.42 5.29 -1.49
C CYS A 18 -15.40 6.41 -1.25
N GLY A 19 -14.12 6.23 -1.58
CA GLY A 19 -13.06 7.23 -1.38
C GLY A 19 -12.59 7.42 0.07
N THR A 20 -13.25 6.85 1.09
CA THR A 20 -12.85 7.03 2.50
C THR A 20 -11.41 6.56 2.77
N CYS A 21 -11.07 5.32 2.40
CA CYS A 21 -9.70 4.82 2.56
C CYS A 21 -8.68 5.46 1.60
N CYS A 22 -9.15 6.22 0.60
CA CYS A 22 -8.29 7.05 -0.23
C CYS A 22 -8.04 8.43 0.40
N SER A 23 -8.82 8.81 1.41
CA SER A 23 -8.67 10.05 2.17
C SER A 23 -7.98 9.82 3.50
N ASP A 24 -8.34 8.79 4.27
CA ASP A 24 -7.89 8.69 5.66
C ASP A 24 -6.45 8.15 5.79
N PRO A 25 -6.16 6.86 5.53
CA PRO A 25 -4.82 6.32 5.69
C PRO A 25 -3.87 6.76 4.55
N ILE A 26 -2.59 6.89 4.88
CA ILE A 26 -1.53 6.99 3.89
C ILE A 26 -1.26 5.59 3.35
N ALA A 27 -1.45 5.39 2.05
CA ALA A 27 -1.06 4.15 1.40
C ALA A 27 0.47 4.12 1.23
N THR A 28 1.16 3.31 2.04
CA THR A 28 2.57 3.00 1.84
C THR A 28 2.75 2.28 0.51
N VAL A 29 3.90 2.51 -0.13
CA VAL A 29 4.18 1.96 -1.46
C VAL A 29 5.62 1.52 -1.58
N THR A 30 5.82 0.42 -2.28
CA THR A 30 7.15 -0.03 -2.66
C THR A 30 7.63 0.68 -3.93
N HIS A 31 8.91 0.52 -4.23
CA HIS A 31 9.46 0.91 -5.53
C HIS A 31 8.82 0.15 -6.72
N HIS A 32 8.19 -1.01 -6.53
CA HIS A 32 7.48 -1.73 -7.59
C HIS A 32 6.11 -1.11 -7.88
N ASP A 33 5.35 -0.76 -6.83
CA ASP A 33 4.13 0.04 -6.95
C ASP A 33 4.40 1.34 -7.70
N LEU A 34 5.47 2.04 -7.31
CA LEU A 34 5.82 3.32 -7.93
C LEU A 34 6.18 3.16 -9.41
N ARG A 35 6.86 2.08 -9.82
CA ARG A 35 7.09 1.78 -11.25
C ARG A 35 5.80 1.56 -12.01
N ARG A 36 4.85 0.80 -11.45
CA ARG A 36 3.52 0.59 -12.08
C ARG A 36 2.80 1.91 -12.27
N LEU A 37 2.81 2.78 -11.26
CA LEU A 37 2.15 4.08 -11.29
C LEU A 37 2.82 5.05 -12.28
N VAL A 38 4.15 5.13 -12.31
CA VAL A 38 4.88 5.93 -13.31
C VAL A 38 4.55 5.45 -14.71
N LYS A 39 4.61 4.14 -14.97
CA LYS A 39 4.28 3.55 -16.28
C LYS A 39 2.84 3.87 -16.71
N HIS A 40 1.89 3.80 -15.77
CA HIS A 40 0.48 4.02 -16.07
C HIS A 40 0.13 5.49 -16.27
N THR A 41 0.76 6.39 -15.52
CA THR A 41 0.39 7.81 -15.48
C THR A 41 1.27 8.70 -16.35
N GLY A 42 2.46 8.23 -16.73
CA GLY A 42 3.49 9.06 -17.39
C GLY A 42 4.08 10.15 -16.49
N LYS A 43 3.68 10.24 -15.22
CA LYS A 43 4.14 11.26 -14.28
C LYS A 43 5.44 10.80 -13.60
N PRO A 44 6.36 11.73 -13.27
CA PRO A 44 7.60 11.37 -12.59
C PRO A 44 7.33 10.91 -11.15
N ALA A 45 8.14 9.96 -10.68
CA ALA A 45 7.98 9.32 -9.38
C ALA A 45 7.88 10.33 -8.22
N ARG A 46 8.70 11.39 -8.25
CA ARG A 46 8.70 12.46 -7.24
C ARG A 46 7.35 13.16 -7.05
N ASN A 47 6.52 13.18 -8.10
CA ASN A 47 5.19 13.78 -8.07
C ASN A 47 4.14 12.83 -7.49
N LEU A 48 4.36 11.52 -7.53
CA LEU A 48 3.40 10.51 -7.12
C LEU A 48 3.51 10.15 -5.63
N VAL A 49 4.69 10.33 -5.03
CA VAL A 49 4.94 9.97 -3.61
C VAL A 49 5.34 11.18 -2.76
N LYS A 50 5.15 11.05 -1.44
CA LYS A 50 5.72 11.90 -0.39
C LYS A 50 6.45 10.99 0.62
N LEU A 51 7.46 11.56 1.27
CA LEU A 51 8.19 10.89 2.36
C LEU A 51 7.68 11.49 3.68
N TYR A 52 6.87 10.72 4.39
CA TYR A 52 6.12 11.09 5.60
C TYR A 52 6.90 10.78 6.87
N THR A 53 6.62 11.45 7.98
CA THR A 53 7.15 11.08 9.31
C THR A 53 6.28 10.01 9.96
N CYS A 54 6.79 9.29 10.97
CA CYS A 54 6.00 8.27 11.69
C CYS A 54 4.72 8.87 12.30
N SER A 55 4.77 10.12 12.76
CA SER A 55 3.63 10.86 13.29
C SER A 55 2.51 11.14 12.28
N ASP A 56 2.75 10.93 10.98
CA ASP A 56 1.72 11.08 9.95
C ASP A 56 0.80 9.83 9.88
N PHE A 57 1.14 8.74 10.57
CA PHE A 57 0.42 7.47 10.54
C PHE A 57 -0.43 7.28 11.81
N ILE A 58 -1.58 6.63 11.63
CA ILE A 58 -2.57 6.38 12.70
C ILE A 58 -2.03 5.35 13.71
N ASP A 59 -1.28 4.36 13.20
CA ASP A 59 -0.66 3.31 14.01
C ASP A 59 0.86 3.49 13.98
N GLN A 60 1.46 3.69 15.15
CA GLN A 60 2.88 4.04 15.30
C GLN A 60 3.74 2.85 15.72
N ASP A 61 3.12 1.72 16.10
CA ASP A 61 3.80 0.63 16.82
C ASP A 61 4.52 -0.35 15.88
N GLU A 62 4.26 -0.31 14.56
CA GLU A 62 4.81 -1.25 13.56
C GLU A 62 5.57 -0.58 12.40
N ILE A 63 6.34 0.47 12.67
CA ILE A 63 6.91 1.31 11.59
C ILE A 63 8.39 1.02 11.25
N GLU A 64 9.13 0.24 12.03
CA GLU A 64 10.60 0.22 11.90
C GLU A 64 11.13 -0.30 10.55
N GLU A 65 10.45 -1.26 9.93
CA GLU A 65 10.94 -1.97 8.74
C GLU A 65 10.88 -1.11 7.46
N ASP A 66 9.98 -0.13 7.41
CA ASP A 66 9.74 0.75 6.26
C ASP A 66 10.53 2.08 6.31
N LEU A 67 11.36 2.27 7.33
CA LEU A 67 12.05 3.54 7.55
C LEU A 67 13.17 3.79 6.54
N ILE A 68 13.11 4.96 5.92
CA ILE A 68 14.13 5.52 5.03
C ILE A 68 14.95 6.55 5.81
N TYR A 69 16.25 6.33 5.93
CA TYR A 69 17.14 7.26 6.64
C TYR A 69 17.66 8.31 5.67
N LEU A 70 17.20 9.55 5.83
CA LEU A 70 17.55 10.70 4.97
C LEU A 70 18.37 11.72 5.77
N SER A 71 18.97 12.69 5.07
CA SER A 71 19.74 13.77 5.71
C SER A 71 18.93 14.59 6.71
N TYR A 72 17.60 14.62 6.56
CA TYR A 72 16.65 15.36 7.39
C TYR A 72 15.79 14.45 8.28
N GLY A 73 16.27 13.23 8.53
CA GLY A 73 15.67 12.28 9.46
C GLY A 73 14.96 11.10 8.80
N LYS A 74 14.32 10.28 9.63
CA LYS A 74 13.64 9.05 9.23
C LYS A 74 12.29 9.36 8.57
N ARG A 75 11.97 8.69 7.46
CA ARG A 75 10.70 8.88 6.73
C ARG A 75 10.16 7.56 6.18
N ILE A 76 8.88 7.54 5.83
CA ILE A 76 8.20 6.41 5.16
C ILE A 76 7.70 6.88 3.79
N MET A 77 7.85 6.05 2.76
CA MET A 77 7.35 6.37 1.42
C MET A 77 5.89 5.97 1.27
N GLY A 78 5.03 6.96 1.02
CA GLY A 78 3.62 6.74 0.74
C GLY A 78 3.15 7.52 -0.48
N LEU A 79 1.97 7.17 -0.98
CA LEU A 79 1.29 7.97 -2.00
C LEU A 79 1.13 9.41 -1.51
N ARG A 80 1.39 10.36 -2.41
CA ARG A 80 1.22 11.78 -2.10
C ARG A 80 -0.26 12.06 -1.81
N LYS A 81 -0.52 12.86 -0.77
CA LYS A 81 -1.81 13.49 -0.52
C LYS A 81 -1.86 14.93 -1.06
N LEU A 82 -3.00 15.33 -1.59
CA LEU A 82 -3.40 16.69 -1.96
C LEU A 82 -4.71 16.99 -1.23
N ASP A 83 -4.74 18.06 -0.43
CA ASP A 83 -5.88 18.40 0.45
C ASP A 83 -6.36 17.19 1.27
N GLU A 84 -5.43 16.54 1.98
CA GLU A 84 -5.66 15.33 2.77
C GLU A 84 -6.20 14.10 2.01
N ARG A 85 -6.20 14.12 0.68
CA ARG A 85 -6.69 13.01 -0.16
C ARG A 85 -5.59 12.45 -1.03
N CYS A 86 -5.60 11.14 -1.27
CA CYS A 86 -4.68 10.50 -2.22
C CYS A 86 -4.68 11.26 -3.57
N ILE A 87 -3.49 11.48 -4.13
CA ILE A 87 -3.27 12.17 -5.42
C ILE A 87 -4.11 11.60 -6.59
N PHE A 88 -4.55 10.34 -6.48
CA PHE A 88 -5.36 9.68 -7.49
C PHE A 88 -6.86 9.63 -7.17
N LEU A 89 -7.32 10.32 -6.13
CA LEU A 89 -8.75 10.44 -5.82
C LEU A 89 -9.35 11.58 -6.63
N SER A 90 -10.25 11.26 -7.56
CA SER A 90 -10.97 12.27 -8.35
C SER A 90 -11.94 13.06 -7.49
N LYS A 91 -12.47 14.16 -8.05
CA LYS A 91 -13.54 14.95 -7.42
C LYS A 91 -14.80 14.11 -7.16
N ASP A 92 -15.08 13.14 -8.02
CA ASP A 92 -16.20 12.19 -7.90
C ASP A 92 -15.89 11.02 -6.95
N ARG A 93 -14.81 11.10 -6.17
CA ARG A 93 -14.35 10.08 -5.21
C ARG A 93 -13.93 8.75 -5.85
N GLN A 94 -13.62 8.77 -7.16
CA GLN A 94 -13.17 7.60 -7.90
C GLN A 94 -11.66 7.58 -8.02
N CYS A 95 -11.05 6.39 -7.94
CA CYS A 95 -9.61 6.23 -8.14
C CYS A 95 -9.28 6.33 -9.64
N THR A 96 -8.46 7.30 -10.02
CA THR A 96 -8.07 7.55 -11.43
C THR A 96 -7.04 6.56 -11.96
N VAL A 97 -6.49 5.68 -11.10
CA VAL A 97 -5.48 4.67 -11.46
C VAL A 97 -5.92 3.27 -11.03
N TYR A 98 -7.23 2.99 -11.04
CA TYR A 98 -7.80 1.77 -10.45
C TYR A 98 -7.12 0.46 -10.90
N GLU A 99 -6.69 0.38 -12.17
CA GLU A 99 -5.99 -0.80 -12.72
C GLU A 99 -4.51 -0.87 -12.31
N ALA A 100 -3.85 0.28 -12.10
CA ALA A 100 -2.45 0.38 -11.71
C ALA A 100 -2.24 0.57 -10.19
N ARG A 101 -3.30 0.40 -9.39
CA ARG A 101 -3.27 0.56 -7.93
C ARG A 101 -2.12 -0.23 -7.28
N PRO A 102 -1.53 0.31 -6.20
CA PRO A 102 -0.62 -0.43 -5.35
C PRO A 102 -1.20 -1.74 -4.82
N ILE A 103 -0.34 -2.68 -4.41
CA ILE A 103 -0.81 -3.98 -3.88
C ILE A 103 -1.69 -3.79 -2.64
N LEU A 104 -1.26 -2.95 -1.70
CA LEU A 104 -2.06 -2.52 -0.54
C LEU A 104 -3.48 -2.09 -0.94
N CYS A 105 -3.61 -1.28 -2.01
CA CYS A 105 -4.91 -0.82 -2.51
C CYS A 105 -5.71 -1.89 -3.28
N ARG A 106 -5.07 -2.95 -3.78
CA ARG A 106 -5.72 -4.08 -4.48
C ARG A 106 -6.31 -5.09 -3.50
N THR A 107 -5.67 -5.27 -2.35
CA THR A 107 -6.15 -6.16 -1.28
C THR A 107 -7.22 -5.50 -0.42
N TYR A 108 -7.18 -4.16 -0.26
CA TYR A 108 -8.18 -3.39 0.48
C TYR A 108 -9.64 -3.72 0.07
N PRO A 109 -10.57 -3.96 1.01
CA PRO A 109 -10.47 -3.80 2.47
C PRO A 109 -9.96 -5.03 3.25
N LEU A 110 -9.46 -6.03 2.53
CA LEU A 110 -9.02 -7.28 3.13
C LEU A 110 -7.53 -7.21 3.48
N GLU A 111 -7.18 -8.00 4.48
CA GLU A 111 -5.82 -8.36 4.87
C GLU A 111 -5.68 -9.87 4.75
N LEU A 112 -4.53 -10.32 4.27
CA LEU A 112 -4.25 -11.72 4.03
C LEU A 112 -2.86 -12.05 4.55
N THR A 113 -2.75 -13.16 5.25
CA THR A 113 -1.47 -13.81 5.54
C THR A 113 -1.38 -15.09 4.72
N ILE A 114 -0.16 -15.41 4.30
CA ILE A 114 0.12 -16.62 3.53
C ILE A 114 1.26 -17.40 4.18
N THR A 115 1.24 -18.72 4.02
CA THR A 115 2.34 -19.59 4.45
C THR A 115 3.53 -19.45 3.49
N GLU A 116 4.70 -19.98 3.89
CA GLU A 116 5.90 -20.03 3.04
C GLU A 116 5.64 -20.75 1.70
N GLU A 117 4.72 -21.73 1.67
CA GLU A 117 4.30 -22.41 0.44
C GLU A 117 3.22 -21.65 -0.36
N ASN A 118 3.04 -20.35 -0.08
CA ASN A 118 2.09 -19.46 -0.73
C ASN A 118 0.61 -19.91 -0.60
N LYS A 119 0.28 -20.61 0.49
CA LYS A 119 -1.11 -21.01 0.80
C LYS A 119 -1.78 -19.97 1.67
N LEU A 120 -3.11 -19.86 1.57
CA LEU A 120 -3.87 -19.00 2.47
C LEU A 120 -3.72 -19.49 3.90
N ASP A 121 -3.20 -18.63 4.78
CA ASP A 121 -3.22 -18.88 6.21
C ASP A 121 -4.45 -18.20 6.83
N GLU A 122 -4.47 -16.87 6.82
CA GLU A 122 -5.60 -16.06 7.27
C GLU A 122 -6.10 -15.04 6.23
N ILE A 123 -7.38 -14.68 6.39
CA ILE A 123 -7.99 -13.57 5.67
C ILE A 123 -8.99 -12.87 6.59
N ASN A 124 -8.84 -11.55 6.70
CA ASN A 124 -9.63 -10.70 7.57
C ASN A 124 -10.06 -9.43 6.84
N ILE A 125 -11.08 -8.76 7.36
CA ILE A 125 -11.26 -7.33 7.08
C ILE A 125 -10.20 -6.62 7.92
N ARG A 126 -9.48 -5.65 7.34
CA ARG A 126 -8.42 -4.92 8.04
C ARG A 126 -8.88 -4.37 9.37
N ASP A 127 -8.03 -4.45 10.38
CA ASP A 127 -8.37 -4.05 11.75
C ASP A 127 -8.74 -2.57 11.87
N ILE A 128 -8.08 -1.70 11.11
CA ILE A 128 -8.43 -0.26 11.01
C ILE A 128 -9.86 0.01 10.51
N ILE A 129 -10.54 -0.99 9.96
CA ILE A 129 -11.96 -0.91 9.58
C ILE A 129 -12.83 -1.46 10.70
N LEU A 130 -12.37 -2.52 11.38
CA LEU A 130 -13.09 -3.19 12.46
C LEU A 130 -13.12 -2.34 13.75
N ASP A 131 -12.02 -1.65 14.05
CA ASP A 131 -11.88 -0.71 15.16
C ASP A 131 -12.53 0.67 14.89
N LYS A 132 -12.97 0.90 13.64
CA LYS A 132 -13.57 2.14 13.12
C LYS A 132 -12.62 3.33 12.99
N SER A 133 -11.31 3.12 13.03
CA SER A 133 -10.29 4.13 12.67
C SER A 133 -10.47 4.65 11.25
N VAL A 134 -10.97 3.81 10.34
CA VAL A 134 -11.36 4.16 8.96
C VAL A 134 -12.79 3.71 8.69
N SER A 135 -13.65 4.65 8.30
CA SER A 135 -15.08 4.41 8.03
C SER A 135 -15.35 3.79 6.64
N CYS A 136 -14.65 2.70 6.31
CA CYS A 136 -14.76 2.04 5.01
C CYS A 136 -16.18 1.48 4.76
N LYS A 137 -16.81 1.90 3.66
CA LYS A 137 -18.16 1.46 3.26
C LYS A 137 -18.17 0.22 2.37
N TYR A 138 -17.22 -0.70 2.55
CA TYR A 138 -17.07 -1.87 1.67
C TYR A 138 -18.41 -2.58 1.40
N THR A 139 -18.53 -3.21 0.24
CA THR A 139 -19.77 -3.89 -0.18
C THR A 139 -19.57 -5.39 -0.29
N TYR A 140 -20.67 -6.14 -0.25
CA TYR A 140 -20.70 -7.55 -0.61
C TYR A 140 -21.19 -7.69 -2.06
N GLY A 141 -20.43 -8.41 -2.88
CA GLY A 141 -20.72 -8.60 -4.30
C GLY A 141 -20.37 -9.99 -4.80
N LYS A 142 -20.06 -10.11 -6.09
CA LYS A 142 -19.65 -11.39 -6.70
C LYS A 142 -18.41 -11.93 -6.01
N GLN A 143 -18.39 -13.23 -5.73
CA GLN A 143 -17.23 -13.86 -5.11
C GLN A 143 -15.99 -13.72 -6.02
N LYS A 144 -14.91 -13.18 -5.47
CA LYS A 144 -13.60 -13.10 -6.12
C LYS A 144 -12.95 -14.50 -6.16
N PRO A 145 -12.25 -14.87 -7.25
CA PRO A 145 -11.48 -16.11 -7.27
C PRO A 145 -10.38 -16.07 -6.19
N LEU A 146 -10.30 -17.11 -5.34
CA LEU A 146 -9.30 -17.18 -4.27
C LEU A 146 -7.88 -17.02 -4.82
N LYS A 147 -7.58 -17.72 -5.93
CA LYS A 147 -6.29 -17.61 -6.65
C LYS A 147 -5.92 -16.16 -6.98
N LYS A 148 -6.89 -15.32 -7.35
CA LYS A 148 -6.62 -13.91 -7.67
C LYS A 148 -6.17 -13.12 -6.44
N ILE A 149 -6.80 -13.35 -5.29
CA ILE A 149 -6.43 -12.63 -4.06
C ILE A 149 -5.10 -13.17 -3.51
N LEU A 150 -4.87 -14.49 -3.57
CA LEU A 150 -3.59 -15.09 -3.22
C LEU A 150 -2.44 -14.54 -4.07
N ASN A 151 -2.65 -14.37 -5.38
CA ASN A 151 -1.64 -13.77 -6.24
C ASN A 151 -1.26 -12.35 -5.77
N TYR A 152 -2.20 -11.56 -5.24
CA TYR A 152 -1.86 -10.25 -4.68
C TYR A 152 -1.07 -10.36 -3.38
N ALA A 153 -1.43 -11.28 -2.48
CA ALA A 153 -0.69 -11.49 -1.23
C ALA A 153 0.74 -11.96 -1.50
N VAL A 154 0.93 -12.92 -2.41
CA VAL A 154 2.25 -13.40 -2.84
C VAL A 154 3.05 -12.26 -3.48
N GLN A 155 2.39 -11.45 -4.31
CA GLN A 155 3.03 -10.30 -4.94
C GLN A 155 3.45 -9.25 -3.89
N ASP A 156 2.64 -9.04 -2.85
CA ASP A 156 2.95 -8.12 -1.75
C ASP A 156 4.24 -8.54 -1.05
N VAL A 157 4.32 -9.79 -0.61
CA VAL A 157 5.52 -10.36 0.04
C VAL A 157 6.76 -10.15 -0.84
N ILE A 158 6.71 -10.54 -2.12
CA ILE A 158 7.85 -10.41 -3.04
C ILE A 158 8.27 -8.95 -3.23
N GLU A 159 7.31 -8.03 -3.34
CA GLU A 159 7.60 -6.61 -3.59
C GLU A 159 8.15 -5.90 -2.35
N THR A 160 7.61 -6.24 -1.17
CA THR A 160 8.05 -5.75 0.15
C THR A 160 9.46 -6.24 0.45
N ASP A 161 9.72 -7.55 0.37
CA ASP A 161 11.06 -8.15 0.45
C ASP A 161 12.09 -7.43 -0.44
N SER A 162 11.69 -7.17 -1.68
CA SER A 162 12.55 -6.50 -2.64
C SER A 162 12.80 -5.04 -2.26
N PHE A 163 11.84 -4.38 -1.62
CA PHE A 163 11.94 -3.01 -1.17
C PHE A 163 12.78 -2.90 0.10
N GLU A 164 12.58 -3.77 1.08
CA GLU A 164 13.40 -3.87 2.29
C GLU A 164 14.88 -4.05 1.96
N ARG A 165 15.22 -4.95 1.01
CA ARG A 165 16.61 -5.09 0.53
C ARG A 165 17.19 -3.79 -0.04
N LYS A 166 16.36 -2.92 -0.63
CA LYS A 166 16.77 -1.59 -1.10
C LYS A 166 16.91 -0.63 0.08
N LEU A 167 15.98 -0.65 1.04
CA LEU A 167 16.05 0.15 2.27
C LEU A 167 17.30 -0.18 3.07
N THR A 168 17.60 -1.46 3.34
CA THR A 168 18.82 -1.88 4.04
C THR A 168 20.08 -1.34 3.35
N LYS A 169 20.15 -1.42 2.02
CA LYS A 169 21.29 -0.90 1.25
C LYS A 169 21.42 0.61 1.35
N TRP A 170 20.31 1.35 1.24
CA TRP A 170 20.29 2.80 1.40
C TRP A 170 20.66 3.23 2.83
N ASN A 171 20.06 2.59 3.82
CA ASN A 171 20.24 2.90 5.25
C ASN A 171 21.64 2.54 5.76
N LYS A 172 22.41 1.71 5.05
CA LYS A 172 23.83 1.44 5.37
C LYS A 172 24.83 2.45 4.78
N ARG A 173 24.42 3.37 3.90
CA ARG A 173 25.31 4.39 3.33
C ARG A 173 25.83 5.35 4.41
N ALA A 174 27.09 5.77 4.35
CA ALA A 174 27.63 6.76 5.28
C ALA A 174 26.91 8.11 5.19
N GLU A 175 26.75 8.60 3.95
CA GLU A 175 26.02 9.84 3.68
C GLU A 175 24.56 9.56 3.31
N LYS A 176 23.64 10.29 3.94
CA LYS A 176 22.22 10.25 3.63
C LYS A 176 21.87 11.36 2.66
N GLY A 177 21.23 11.01 1.55
CA GLY A 177 20.69 11.98 0.61
C GLY A 177 19.29 12.46 1.01
N GLY A 178 18.73 13.34 0.18
CA GLY A 178 17.33 13.73 0.27
C GLY A 178 16.41 12.82 -0.54
N LYS A 179 15.19 13.29 -0.76
CA LYS A 179 14.15 12.55 -1.49
C LYS A 179 14.56 12.20 -2.92
N ASN A 180 15.15 13.12 -3.66
CA ASN A 180 15.45 12.91 -5.08
C ASN A 180 16.59 11.90 -5.24
N GLU A 181 17.60 11.95 -4.38
CA GLU A 181 18.70 10.98 -4.36
C GLU A 181 18.20 9.58 -3.98
N PHE A 182 17.25 9.48 -3.06
CA PHE A 182 16.61 8.21 -2.72
C PHE A 182 15.83 7.63 -3.91
N LEU A 183 15.01 8.46 -4.58
CA LEU A 183 14.26 8.01 -5.76
C LEU A 183 15.20 7.63 -6.91
N ALA A 184 16.29 8.37 -7.12
CA ALA A 184 17.33 8.02 -8.10
C ALA A 184 17.98 6.67 -7.77
N PHE A 185 18.28 6.41 -6.49
CA PHE A 185 18.81 5.12 -6.02
C PHE A 185 17.83 3.95 -6.27
N LEU A 186 16.52 4.19 -6.19
CA LEU A 186 15.49 3.20 -6.55
C LEU A 186 15.35 2.99 -8.07
N GLY A 187 16.02 3.82 -8.89
CA GLY A 187 16.05 3.75 -10.35
C GLY A 187 15.07 4.68 -11.05
N PHE A 188 14.55 5.70 -10.37
CA PHE A 188 13.69 6.71 -10.99
C PHE A 188 14.51 7.93 -11.41
N LYS A 189 14.54 8.23 -12.72
CA LYS A 189 15.10 9.48 -13.25
C LYS A 189 14.05 10.60 -13.14
N GLU A 190 14.52 11.85 -13.11
CA GLU A 190 13.65 13.05 -13.05
C GLU A 190 12.76 13.26 -14.27
#